data_AF-A0A533X736-F1
#
_entry.id   AF-A0A533X736-F1
#
_cell.length_a   1.000
_cell.length_b   1.000
_cell.length_c   1.000
_cell.angle_alpha   90.00
_cell.angle_beta   90.00
_cell.angle_gamma   90.00
#
_symmetry.space_group_name_H-M   'P 1'
#
loop_
_entity.id
_entity.type
_entity.pdbx_description
1 polymer ?
#
loop_
_entity_poly.entity_id
_entity_poly.type
_entity_poly.pdbx_seq_one_letter_code
_entity_poly.pdbx_strand_id
1 'polypeptide(L)'
;MKVASTKAHKKKRPELTGYYMVLPATLLVGLFTIYPFAEAIYLSFVKYITYKPDEIGVFVGLGNFIGAIQESFFAESVLNTLWFTGISVLVITLAGLGVAMVLSQKFKGASLVTSIMLVSW
;
A
#
# COMPACT_ATOMS: atom_id res chain seq x y z
N MET A 1 27.71 -47.00 -26.17
CA MET A 1 27.07 -45.67 -26.13
C MET A 1 25.56 -45.85 -25.98
N LYS A 2 24.99 -45.56 -24.79
CA LYS A 2 23.54 -45.49 -24.56
C LYS A 2 23.22 -44.02 -24.26
N VAL A 3 22.54 -43.37 -25.20
CA VAL A 3 22.13 -41.97 -25.08
C VAL A 3 21.08 -41.88 -23.97
N ALA A 4 21.39 -41.10 -22.92
CA ALA A 4 20.48 -40.83 -21.82
C ALA A 4 19.25 -40.08 -22.36
N SER A 5 18.08 -40.70 -22.20
CA SER A 5 16.79 -40.10 -22.53
C SER A 5 16.49 -38.97 -21.53
N THR A 6 16.59 -37.73 -22.00
CA THR A 6 16.16 -36.54 -21.28
C THR A 6 14.65 -36.62 -21.04
N LYS A 7 14.23 -36.91 -19.81
CA LYS A 7 12.81 -36.89 -19.42
C LYS A 7 12.28 -35.45 -19.54
N ALA A 8 11.41 -35.22 -20.52
CA ALA A 8 10.68 -33.96 -20.67
C ALA A 8 9.86 -33.66 -19.40
N HIS A 9 10.10 -32.51 -18.79
CA HIS A 9 9.29 -31.97 -17.70
C HIS A 9 7.87 -31.70 -18.23
N LYS A 10 6.91 -32.58 -17.92
CA LYS A 10 5.49 -32.32 -18.21
C LYS A 10 5.03 -31.15 -17.36
N LYS A 11 4.79 -30.00 -18.01
CA LYS A 11 4.17 -28.81 -17.43
C LYS A 11 2.79 -29.20 -16.88
N LYS A 12 2.69 -29.39 -15.56
CA LYS A 12 1.40 -29.67 -14.89
C LYS A 12 0.46 -28.50 -15.18
N ARG A 13 -0.77 -28.80 -15.60
CA ARG A 13 -1.84 -27.80 -15.74
C ARG A 13 -2.04 -27.15 -14.35
N PRO A 14 -2.33 -25.84 -14.27
CA PRO A 14 -2.57 -25.19 -12.99
C PRO A 14 -3.71 -25.94 -12.28
N GLU A 15 -3.40 -26.52 -11.12
CA GLU A 15 -4.39 -27.25 -10.33
C GLU A 15 -5.33 -26.22 -9.71
N LEU A 16 -6.62 -26.26 -10.08
CA LEU A 16 -7.66 -25.33 -9.62
C LEU A 16 -7.75 -25.24 -8.08
N THR A 17 -7.27 -26.28 -7.38
CA THR A 17 -7.11 -26.37 -5.93
C THR A 17 -6.38 -25.16 -5.33
N GLY A 18 -5.33 -24.65 -5.99
CA GLY A 18 -4.58 -23.49 -5.49
C GLY A 18 -5.43 -22.21 -5.47
N TYR A 19 -6.32 -22.03 -6.45
CA TYR A 19 -7.24 -20.89 -6.48
C TYR A 19 -8.28 -20.98 -5.38
N TYR A 20 -8.85 -22.17 -5.12
CA TYR A 20 -9.84 -22.35 -4.05
C TYR A 20 -9.29 -22.08 -2.65
N MET A 21 -8.00 -22.34 -2.40
CA MET A 21 -7.36 -22.04 -1.12
C MET A 21 -7.15 -20.54 -0.91
N VAL A 22 -6.86 -19.78 -1.98
CA VAL A 22 -6.65 -18.33 -1.93
C VAL A 22 -7.98 -17.56 -1.96
N LEU A 23 -9.00 -18.11 -2.62
CA LEU A 23 -10.32 -17.51 -2.82
C LEU A 23 -10.94 -16.92 -1.53
N PRO A 24 -11.07 -17.65 -0.39
CA PRO A 24 -11.72 -17.09 0.79
C PRO A 24 -10.95 -15.91 1.39
N ALA A 25 -9.61 -15.98 1.40
CA ALA A 25 -8.79 -14.88 1.89
C ALA A 25 -8.90 -13.65 0.99
N THR A 26 -8.82 -13.83 -0.33
CA THR A 26 -8.96 -12.74 -1.30
C THR A 26 -10.36 -12.14 -1.30
N LEU A 27 -11.41 -12.96 -1.14
CA LEU A 27 -12.78 -12.47 -1.03
C LEU A 27 -12.98 -11.61 0.21
N LEU A 28 -12.47 -12.05 1.37
CA LEU A 28 -12.57 -11.27 2.60
C LEU A 28 -11.79 -9.95 2.49
N VAL A 29 -10.52 -10.01 2.09
CA VAL A 29 -9.71 -8.79 1.91
C VAL A 29 -10.35 -7.86 0.88
N GLY A 30 -10.76 -8.42 -0.27
CA GLY A 30 -11.42 -7.68 -1.33
C GLY A 30 -12.72 -7.01 -0.84
N LEU A 31 -13.57 -7.73 -0.11
CA LEU A 31 -14.81 -7.16 0.42
C LEU A 31 -14.54 -6.00 1.38
N PHE A 32 -13.66 -6.21 2.36
CA PHE A 32 -13.35 -5.19 3.38
C PHE A 32 -12.53 -4.02 2.84
N THR A 33 -11.86 -4.15 1.69
CA THR A 33 -11.19 -3.03 1.03
C THR A 33 -12.12 -2.32 0.04
N ILE A 34 -12.81 -3.06 -0.82
CA ILE A 34 -13.60 -2.49 -1.91
C ILE A 34 -14.86 -1.81 -1.37
N TYR A 35 -15.52 -2.40 -0.36
CA TYR A 35 -16.75 -1.83 0.20
C TYR A 35 -16.54 -0.40 0.75
N PRO A 36 -15.64 -0.15 1.73
CA PRO A 36 -15.45 1.21 2.25
C PRO A 36 -14.82 2.14 1.21
N PHE A 37 -14.02 1.62 0.27
CA PHE A 37 -13.47 2.42 -0.80
C PHE A 37 -14.55 2.93 -1.77
N ALA A 38 -15.49 2.05 -2.16
CA ALA A 38 -16.62 2.42 -2.99
C ALA A 38 -17.55 3.42 -2.28
N GLU A 39 -17.78 3.22 -0.98
CA GLU A 39 -18.52 4.15 -0.15
C GLU A 39 -17.84 5.53 -0.08
N ALA A 40 -16.53 5.57 0.15
CA ALA A 40 -15.75 6.81 0.16
C ALA A 40 -15.80 7.55 -1.19
N ILE A 41 -15.74 6.82 -2.31
CA ILE A 41 -15.92 7.39 -3.64
C ILE A 41 -17.32 8.00 -3.76
N TYR A 42 -18.37 7.27 -3.39
CA TYR A 42 -19.74 7.77 -3.47
C TYR A 42 -19.93 9.04 -2.62
N LEU A 43 -19.45 9.01 -1.37
CA LEU A 43 -19.49 10.16 -0.46
C LEU A 43 -18.67 11.34 -0.98
N SER A 44 -17.62 11.12 -1.78
CA SER A 44 -16.86 12.21 -2.39
C SER A 44 -17.70 13.04 -3.37
N PHE A 45 -18.79 12.50 -3.93
CA PHE A 45 -19.71 13.24 -4.83
C PHE A 45 -20.98 13.75 -4.12
N VAL A 46 -21.17 13.40 -2.85
CA VAL A 46 -22.35 13.72 -2.06
C VAL A 46 -21.94 14.69 -0.96
N LYS A 47 -22.71 15.76 -0.76
CA LYS A 47 -22.52 16.64 0.38
C LYS A 47 -23.09 15.95 1.61
N TYR A 48 -22.24 15.18 2.29
CA TYR A 48 -22.57 14.45 3.51
C TYR A 48 -22.02 15.18 4.73
N ILE A 49 -22.89 15.45 5.72
CA ILE A 49 -22.50 16.13 6.96
C ILE A 49 -22.43 15.09 8.07
N THR A 50 -21.21 14.69 8.46
CA THR A 50 -20.97 13.58 9.40
C THR A 50 -21.67 13.75 10.76
N TYR A 51 -21.87 14.99 11.23
CA TYR A 51 -22.52 15.28 12.51
C TYR A 51 -24.04 15.49 12.41
N LYS A 52 -24.62 15.35 11.21
CA LYS A 52 -26.06 15.38 10.95
C LYS A 52 -26.46 14.26 9.98
N PRO A 53 -26.45 13.00 10.45
CA PRO A 53 -26.75 11.84 9.60
C PRO A 53 -28.19 11.84 9.07
N ASP A 54 -29.11 12.58 9.70
CA ASP A 54 -30.52 12.67 9.29
C ASP A 54 -30.74 13.58 8.05
N GLU A 55 -29.77 14.41 7.68
CA GLU A 55 -29.82 15.18 6.44
C GLU A 55 -29.43 14.25 5.27
N ILE A 56 -30.38 13.95 4.38
CA ILE A 56 -30.11 13.19 3.16
C ILE A 56 -29.05 13.95 2.36
N GLY A 57 -27.86 13.35 2.23
CA GLY A 57 -26.75 13.96 1.51
C GLY A 57 -27.15 14.32 0.08
N VAL A 58 -26.94 15.58 -0.30
CA VAL A 58 -27.28 16.08 -1.64
C VAL A 58 -26.16 15.70 -2.60
N PHE A 59 -26.49 15.09 -3.75
CA PHE A 59 -25.49 14.85 -4.80
C PHE A 59 -25.04 16.19 -5.39
N VAL A 60 -23.76 16.54 -5.17
CA VAL A 60 -23.15 17.81 -5.61
C VAL A 60 -22.17 17.61 -6.75
N GLY A 61 -22.05 16.38 -7.28
CA GLY A 61 -21.09 16.05 -8.33
C GLY A 61 -19.67 16.38 -7.88
N LEU A 62 -18.96 17.21 -8.65
CA LEU A 62 -17.58 17.61 -8.32
C LEU A 62 -17.47 18.77 -7.31
N GLY A 63 -18.59 19.24 -6.74
CA GLY A 63 -18.60 20.39 -5.83
C GLY A 63 -17.64 20.25 -4.64
N ASN A 64 -17.53 19.05 -4.07
CA ASN A 64 -16.61 18.77 -2.96
C ASN A 64 -15.13 18.94 -3.36
N PHE A 65 -14.76 18.50 -4.57
CA PHE A 65 -13.38 18.63 -5.07
C PHE A 65 -13.03 20.08 -5.38
N ILE A 66 -13.93 20.82 -6.03
CA ILE A 66 -13.73 22.24 -6.33
C ILE A 66 -13.61 23.03 -5.04
N GLY A 67 -14.50 22.79 -4.07
CA GLY A 67 -14.43 23.42 -2.76
C GLY A 67 -13.10 23.14 -2.06
N ALA A 68 -12.65 21.88 -2.04
CA ALA A 68 -11.39 21.49 -1.42
C ALA A 68 -10.17 22.18 -2.06
N ILE A 69 -10.14 22.32 -3.38
CA ILE A 69 -9.02 22.98 -4.09
C ILE A 69 -9.02 24.49 -3.90
N GLN A 70 -10.19 25.09 -3.73
CA GLN A 70 -10.35 26.53 -3.52
C GLN A 70 -10.08 26.97 -2.06
N GLU A 71 -9.91 26.02 -1.14
CA GLU A 71 -9.52 26.33 0.24
C GLU A 71 -8.16 27.03 0.28
N SER A 72 -8.05 28.07 1.11
CA SER A 72 -6.86 28.93 1.20
C SER A 72 -5.59 28.17 1.61
N PHE A 73 -5.75 27.10 2.38
CA PHE A 73 -4.67 26.25 2.88
C PHE A 73 -4.37 25.04 1.99
N PHE A 74 -5.12 24.80 0.92
CA PHE A 74 -4.95 23.59 0.09
C PHE A 74 -3.56 23.53 -0.55
N ALA A 75 -3.15 24.60 -1.24
CA ALA A 75 -1.86 24.67 -1.92
C ALA A 75 -0.68 24.57 -0.93
N GLU A 76 -0.79 25.23 0.22
CA GLU A 76 0.22 25.15 1.28
C GLU A 76 0.33 23.73 1.86
N SER A 77 -0.81 23.08 2.11
CA SER A 77 -0.85 21.71 2.62
C SER A 77 -0.22 20.73 1.63
N VAL A 78 -0.56 20.83 0.35
CA VAL A 78 0.04 20.00 -0.71
C VAL A 78 1.55 20.22 -0.78
N LEU A 79 2.00 21.48 -0.76
CA LEU A 79 3.41 21.80 -0.82
C LEU A 79 4.16 21.26 0.40
N ASN A 80 3.62 21.43 1.61
CA ASN A 80 4.20 20.91 2.85
C ASN A 80 4.30 19.38 2.82
N THR A 81 3.27 18.67 2.36
CA THR A 81 3.30 17.21 2.21
C THR A 81 4.35 16.77 1.19
N LEU A 82 4.48 17.47 0.06
CA LEU A 82 5.48 17.14 -0.95
C LEU A 82 6.91 17.39 -0.45
N TRP A 83 7.16 18.52 0.22
CA TRP A 83 8.44 18.82 0.84
C TRP A 83 8.81 17.80 1.91
N PHE A 84 7.87 17.53 2.83
CA PHE A 84 8.07 16.53 3.88
C PHE A 84 8.36 15.16 3.27
N THR A 85 7.52 14.68 2.35
CA THR A 85 7.70 13.37 1.71
C THR A 85 9.02 13.29 0.96
N GLY A 86 9.38 14.30 0.17
CA GLY A 86 10.62 14.33 -0.60
C GLY A 86 11.86 14.27 0.30
N ILE A 87 11.91 15.11 1.34
CA ILE A 87 13.02 15.12 2.29
C ILE A 87 13.05 13.81 3.10
N SER A 88 11.92 13.37 3.64
CA SER A 88 11.84 12.15 4.44
C SER A 88 12.27 10.92 3.64
N VAL A 89 11.76 10.74 2.42
CA VAL A 89 12.14 9.60 1.56
C VAL A 89 13.64 9.64 1.26
N LEU A 90 14.19 10.80 0.91
CA LEU A 90 15.61 10.94 0.62
C LEU A 90 16.48 10.60 1.84
N VAL A 91 16.16 11.18 3.00
CA VAL A 91 16.91 10.97 4.24
C VAL A 91 16.82 9.50 4.69
N ILE A 92 15.62 8.93 4.74
CA ILE A 92 15.40 7.54 5.16
C ILE A 92 16.10 6.57 4.19
N THR A 93 16.05 6.84 2.88
CA THR A 93 16.72 5.99 1.88
C THR A 93 18.23 6.03 2.04
N LEU A 94 18.82 7.22 2.17
CA LEU A 94 20.27 7.37 2.34
C LEU A 94 20.75 6.78 3.68
N ALA A 95 20.00 7.01 4.77
CA ALA A 95 20.30 6.45 6.07
C ALA A 95 20.18 4.92 6.06
N GLY A 96 19.08 4.39 5.52
CA GLY A 96 18.85 2.96 5.38
C GLY A 96 19.91 2.27 4.52
N LEU A 97 20.32 2.90 3.42
CA LEU A 97 21.42 2.41 2.58
C LEU A 97 22.75 2.42 3.34
N GLY A 98 23.06 3.50 4.06
CA GLY A 98 24.27 3.60 4.88
C GLY A 98 24.33 2.50 5.94
N VAL A 99 23.23 2.28 6.66
CA VAL A 99 23.09 1.19 7.62
C VAL A 99 23.24 -0.19 6.95
N ALA A 100 22.61 -0.40 5.80
CA ALA A 100 22.71 -1.64 5.05
C ALA A 100 24.16 -1.93 4.60
N MET A 101 24.91 -0.91 4.17
CA MET A 101 26.32 -1.05 3.80
C MET A 101 27.18 -1.45 5.00
N VAL A 102 26.91 -0.93 6.19
CA VAL A 102 27.63 -1.31 7.42
C VAL A 102 27.28 -2.74 7.81
N LEU A 103 25.99 -3.10 7.84
CA LEU A 103 25.53 -4.45 8.17
C LEU A 103 25.96 -5.53 7.17
N SER A 104 26.22 -5.14 5.92
CA SER A 104 26.77 -6.04 4.89
C SER A 104 28.21 -6.49 5.21
N GLN A 105 28.93 -5.77 6.08
CA GLN A 105 30.26 -6.17 6.51
C GLN A 105 30.19 -7.33 7.53
N LYS A 106 31.12 -8.29 7.42
CA LYS A 106 31.22 -9.40 8.38
C LYS A 106 31.86 -8.93 9.69
N PHE A 107 31.08 -8.32 10.59
CA PHE A 107 31.53 -7.96 11.94
C PHE A 107 30.80 -8.73 13.04
N LYS A 108 31.46 -8.92 14.19
CA LYS A 108 30.88 -9.62 15.34
C LYS A 108 29.76 -8.78 15.94
N GLY A 109 28.54 -9.31 15.97
CA GLY A 109 27.34 -8.63 16.49
C GLY A 109 26.37 -8.08 15.43
N ALA A 110 26.71 -8.14 14.14
CA ALA A 110 25.85 -7.65 13.05
C ALA A 110 24.45 -8.29 13.05
N SER A 111 24.36 -9.59 13.36
CA SER A 111 23.07 -10.30 13.43
C SER A 111 22.17 -9.78 14.56
N LEU A 112 22.73 -9.39 15.71
CA LEU A 112 21.94 -8.88 16.83
C LEU A 112 21.39 -7.48 16.51
N VAL A 113 22.24 -6.61 15.95
CA VAL A 113 21.86 -5.25 15.54
C VAL A 113 20.79 -5.29 14.44
N THR A 114 20.93 -6.19 13.47
CA THR A 114 19.92 -6.40 12.41
C THR A 114 18.57 -6.81 12.99
N SER A 115 18.55 -7.77 13.92
CA SER A 115 17.30 -8.21 14.56
C SER A 115 16.62 -7.10 15.35
N ILE A 116 17.37 -6.27 16.09
CA ILE A 116 16.81 -5.15 16.86
C ILE A 116 16.17 -4.11 15.93
N MET A 117 16.85 -3.76 14.82
CA MET A 117 16.30 -2.79 13.85
C MET A 117 15.10 -3.32 13.08
N LEU A 118 15.03 -4.63 12.84
CA LEU A 118 13.83 -5.23 12.25
C LEU A 118 12.66 -5.20 13.23
N VAL A 119 12.87 -5.42 14.53
CA VAL A 119 11.80 -5.42 15.53
C VAL A 119 11.24 -4.02 15.80
N SER A 120 12.01 -2.96 15.57
CA SER A 120 11.62 -1.58 15.87
C SER A 120 10.66 -0.93 14.85
N TRP A 121 10.07 -1.71 13.91
CA TRP A 121 9.16 -1.17 12.89
C TRP A 121 7.84 -0.68 13.48
#